data_AF-A0A0Q6ESJ0-F1
#
_entry.id   AF-A0A0Q6ESJ0-F1
#
_cell.length_a   1.000
_cell.length_b   1.000
_cell.length_c   1.000
_cell.angle_alpha   90.00
_cell.angle_beta   90.00
_cell.angle_gamma   90.00
#
_symmetry.space_group_name_H-M   'P 1'
#
loop_
_entity.id
_entity.type
_entity.pdbx_description
1 polymer ?
#
loop_
_entity_poly.entity_id
_entity_poly.type
_entity_poly.pdbx_seq_one_letter_code
_entity_poly.pdbx_strand_id
1 'polypeptide(L)'
;MFSLCAEPVRVNCVVDGDTFWFKGEKIRIADIDAPETSEPACPAERQVGEAARDCLVALLNAGPFSMTSGRRDRDRYGRKLRTVVRSGTSLGEMLVEEGLARRWDGPRFGWCDGGGS
;
A
#
# COMPACT_ATOMS: atom_id res chain seq x y z
N MET A 1 8.13 -11.54 9.29
CA MET A 1 8.97 -10.69 8.42
C MET A 1 8.33 -10.61 7.06
N PHE A 2 8.28 -9.41 6.48
CA PHE A 2 7.86 -9.12 5.12
C PHE A 2 9.07 -8.85 4.25
N SER A 3 9.00 -9.28 3.00
CA SER A 3 9.94 -8.96 1.92
C SER A 3 9.20 -8.38 0.73
N LEU A 4 9.90 -8.00 -0.33
CA LEU A 4 9.25 -7.71 -1.62
C LEU A 4 8.72 -9.01 -2.24
N CYS A 5 7.57 -8.95 -2.91
CA CYS A 5 7.05 -10.11 -3.62
C CYS A 5 7.88 -10.38 -4.88
N ALA A 6 8.74 -11.40 -4.84
CA ALA A 6 9.55 -11.86 -5.98
C ALA A 6 9.16 -13.28 -6.46
N GLU A 7 8.71 -14.14 -5.53
CA GLU A 7 8.44 -15.55 -5.80
C GLU A 7 6.96 -15.84 -6.14
N PRO A 8 6.67 -16.99 -6.78
CA PRO A 8 5.30 -17.42 -7.07
C PRO A 8 4.46 -17.64 -5.81
N VAL A 9 5.11 -18.12 -4.74
CA VAL A 9 4.47 -18.37 -3.44
C VAL A 9 4.53 -17.10 -2.60
N ARG A 10 3.37 -16.52 -2.30
CA ARG A 10 3.24 -15.24 -1.60
C ARG A 10 2.62 -15.45 -0.23
N VAL A 11 3.45 -15.41 0.82
CA VAL A 11 2.99 -15.60 2.21
C VAL A 11 2.97 -14.27 2.96
N ASN A 12 4.13 -13.65 3.16
CA ASN A 12 4.29 -12.33 3.77
C ASN A 12 5.20 -11.48 2.88
N CYS A 13 4.61 -10.77 1.91
CA CYS A 13 5.39 -9.95 0.99
C CYS A 13 4.61 -8.71 0.54
N VAL A 14 5.33 -7.64 0.18
CA VAL A 14 4.75 -6.38 -0.28
C VAL A 14 4.82 -6.29 -1.80
N VAL A 15 3.71 -5.88 -2.42
CA VAL A 15 3.59 -5.73 -3.87
C VAL A 15 3.90 -4.28 -4.28
N ASP A 16 3.22 -3.33 -3.65
CA ASP A 16 3.30 -1.88 -3.89
C ASP A 16 2.95 -1.13 -2.59
N GLY A 17 2.77 0.20 -2.66
CA GLY A 17 2.55 1.06 -1.51
C GLY A 17 1.22 0.87 -0.77
N ASP A 18 0.28 0.07 -1.29
CA ASP A 18 -0.98 -0.21 -0.59
C ASP A 18 -1.43 -1.67 -0.63
N THR A 19 -0.70 -2.53 -1.34
CA THR A 19 -1.04 -3.94 -1.52
C THR A 19 0.07 -4.85 -1.01
N PHE A 20 -0.29 -5.80 -0.15
CA PHE A 20 0.63 -6.80 0.41
C PHE A 20 -0.07 -8.14 0.62
N TRP A 21 0.73 -9.19 0.78
CA TRP A 21 0.28 -10.52 1.18
C TRP A 21 0.61 -10.73 2.65
N PHE A 22 -0.34 -11.24 3.42
CA PHE A 22 -0.13 -11.62 4.82
C PHE A 22 -0.76 -12.97 5.10
N LYS A 23 0.07 -13.91 5.56
CA LYS A 23 -0.32 -15.31 5.80
C LYS A 23 -1.06 -15.94 4.61
N GLY A 24 -0.64 -15.60 3.39
CA GLY A 24 -1.24 -16.12 2.15
C GLY A 24 -2.52 -15.40 1.69
N GLU A 25 -2.97 -14.36 2.38
CA GLU A 25 -4.10 -13.54 1.95
C GLU A 25 -3.62 -12.22 1.32
N LYS A 26 -4.14 -11.87 0.14
CA LYS A 26 -3.88 -10.58 -0.51
C LYS A 26 -4.72 -9.48 0.13
N ILE A 27 -4.04 -8.52 0.75
CA ILE A 27 -4.61 -7.37 1.45
C ILE A 27 -4.35 -6.11 0.63
N ARG A 28 -5.36 -5.25 0.53
CA ARG A 28 -5.23 -3.85 0.11
C ARG A 28 -5.59 -2.93 1.28
N ILE A 29 -4.76 -1.93 1.53
CA ILE A 29 -5.00 -0.90 2.52
C ILE A 29 -6.18 -0.05 2.06
N ALA A 30 -7.23 0.02 2.89
CA ALA A 30 -8.54 0.52 2.46
C ALA A 30 -8.67 2.04 2.51
N ASP A 31 -7.88 2.70 3.36
CA ASP A 31 -7.91 4.13 3.65
C ASP A 31 -6.99 4.96 2.74
N ILE A 32 -6.22 4.33 1.85
CA ILE A 32 -5.29 5.01 0.95
C ILE A 32 -5.33 4.49 -0.50
N ASP A 33 -4.74 5.27 -1.39
CA ASP A 33 -4.31 4.88 -2.74
C ASP A 33 -2.82 5.22 -2.88
N ALA A 34 -2.02 4.24 -3.29
CA ALA A 34 -0.61 4.42 -3.62
C ALA A 34 -0.37 4.17 -5.12
N PRO A 35 0.72 4.70 -5.70
CA PRO A 35 1.09 4.39 -7.06
C PRO A 35 1.38 2.89 -7.25
N GLU A 36 0.91 2.34 -8.36
CA GLU A 36 1.21 0.96 -8.74
C GLU A 36 2.66 0.88 -9.27
N THR A 37 3.43 -0.11 -8.81
CA THR A 37 4.85 -0.25 -9.21
C THR A 37 5.04 -1.06 -10.49
N SER A 38 4.02 -1.81 -10.92
CA SER A 38 4.11 -2.74 -12.04
C SER A 38 3.93 -2.07 -13.41
N GLU A 39 3.06 -1.06 -13.49
CA GLU A 39 2.72 -0.36 -14.73
C GLU A 39 2.62 1.17 -14.47
N PRO A 40 3.72 1.85 -14.09
CA PRO A 40 3.70 3.28 -13.84
C PRO A 40 3.50 4.05 -15.15
N ALA A 41 2.65 5.09 -15.14
CA ALA A 41 2.41 5.93 -16.31
C ALA A 41 3.59 6.88 -16.62
N CYS A 42 4.44 7.17 -15.63
CA CYS A 42 5.61 8.03 -15.80
C CYS A 42 6.73 7.75 -14.76
N PRO A 43 7.95 8.28 -14.97
CA PRO A 43 9.08 8.08 -14.05
C PRO A 43 8.86 8.63 -12.63
N ALA A 44 8.10 9.72 -12.49
CA ALA A 44 7.76 10.29 -11.19
C ALA A 44 6.85 9.35 -10.39
N GLU A 45 5.80 8.83 -11.03
CA GLU A 45 4.90 7.83 -10.43
C GLU A 45 5.67 6.58 -9.98
N ARG A 46 6.59 6.10 -10.81
CA ARG A 46 7.43 4.95 -10.48
C ARG A 46 8.26 5.20 -9.20
N GLN A 47 8.90 6.37 -9.10
CA GLN A 47 9.72 6.71 -7.93
C GLN A 47 8.89 6.76 -6.64
N VAL A 48 7.72 7.40 -6.70
CA VAL A 48 6.80 7.46 -5.54
C VAL A 48 6.30 6.06 -5.19
N GLY A 49 5.95 5.24 -6.19
CA GLY A 49 5.49 3.87 -5.97
C GLY A 49 6.55 2.96 -5.35
N GLU A 50 7.80 3.03 -5.82
CA GLU A 50 8.92 2.28 -5.24
C GLU A 50 9.20 2.73 -3.80
N ALA A 51 9.20 4.03 -3.54
CA ALA A 51 9.37 4.58 -2.19
C ALA A 51 8.22 4.17 -1.25
N ALA A 52 6.97 4.22 -1.72
CA ALA A 52 5.79 3.79 -0.96
C ALA A 52 5.86 2.30 -0.58
N ARG A 53 6.24 1.46 -1.54
CA ARG A 53 6.41 0.02 -1.34
C ARG A 53 7.49 -0.27 -0.29
N ASP A 54 8.65 0.36 -0.41
CA ASP A 54 9.78 0.11 0.48
C ASP A 54 9.50 0.65 1.89
N CYS A 55 8.81 1.80 2.00
CA CYS A 55 8.31 2.32 3.27
C CYS A 55 7.28 1.36 3.91
N LEU A 56 6.35 0.81 3.14
CA LEU A 56 5.38 -0.17 3.66
C LEU A 56 6.07 -1.45 4.18
N VAL A 57 7.13 -1.93 3.52
CA VAL A 57 7.96 -3.04 4.04
C VAL A 57 8.53 -2.69 5.41
N ALA A 58 9.14 -1.52 5.56
CA ALA A 58 9.72 -1.06 6.81
C ALA A 58 8.65 -0.96 7.91
N LEU A 59 7.51 -0.33 7.60
CA LEU A 59 6.39 -0.17 8.51
C LEU A 59 5.86 -1.53 8.98
N LEU A 60 5.59 -2.48 8.09
CA LEU A 60 5.06 -3.80 8.45
C LEU A 60 6.05 -4.63 9.31
N ASN A 61 7.35 -4.40 9.15
CA ASN A 61 8.40 -5.09 9.90
C ASN A 61 8.78 -4.41 11.22
N ALA A 62 8.47 -3.12 11.41
CA ALA A 62 8.86 -2.36 12.61
C ALA A 62 8.13 -2.77 13.90
N GLY A 63 7.20 -3.72 13.85
CA GLY A 63 6.54 -4.25 15.03
C GLY A 63 5.16 -4.86 14.74
N PRO A 64 4.43 -5.29 15.78
CA PRO A 64 3.08 -5.80 15.61
C PRO A 64 2.15 -4.72 15.06
N PHE A 65 1.12 -5.16 14.34
CA PHE A 65 0.03 -4.33 13.82
C PHE A 65 -1.27 -5.13 13.89
N SER A 66 -2.38 -4.41 13.85
CA SER A 66 -3.72 -4.97 13.77
C SER A 66 -4.36 -4.59 12.44
N MET A 67 -5.36 -5.35 12.03
CA MET A 67 -6.14 -5.06 10.83
C MET A 67 -7.62 -5.02 11.18
N THR A 68 -8.31 -3.98 10.72
CA THR A 68 -9.77 -3.86 10.84
C THR A 68 -10.40 -3.86 9.46
N SER A 69 -11.57 -4.49 9.34
CA SER A 69 -12.37 -4.47 8.11
C SER A 69 -13.34 -3.29 8.15
N GLY A 70 -13.50 -2.61 7.00
CA GLY A 70 -14.55 -1.61 6.82
C GLY A 70 -15.89 -2.23 6.43
N ARG A 71 -16.79 -1.41 5.85
CA ARG A 71 -18.11 -1.86 5.36
C ARG A 71 -18.04 -2.93 4.28
N ARG A 72 -16.98 -2.94 3.49
CA ARG A 72 -16.70 -3.95 2.46
C ARG A 72 -15.49 -4.78 2.89
N ASP A 73 -15.65 -6.10 2.92
CA ASP A 73 -14.55 -7.01 3.28
C ASP A 73 -13.58 -7.21 2.12
N ARG A 74 -14.08 -7.22 0.87
CA ARG A 74 -13.29 -7.44 -0.33
C ARG A 74 -13.66 -6.49 -1.46
N ASP A 75 -12.71 -6.25 -2.35
CA ASP A 75 -12.98 -5.58 -3.63
C ASP A 75 -13.40 -6.57 -4.73
N ARG A 76 -13.73 -6.03 -5.92
CA ARG A 76 -14.12 -6.81 -7.11
C ARG A 76 -13.06 -7.79 -7.61
N TYR A 77 -11.81 -7.62 -7.20
CA TYR A 77 -10.68 -8.46 -7.58
C TYR A 77 -10.36 -9.50 -6.50
N GLY A 78 -11.18 -9.58 -5.44
CA GLY A 78 -11.04 -10.53 -4.35
C GLY A 78 -10.02 -10.12 -3.29
N ARG A 79 -9.41 -8.93 -3.36
CA ARG A 79 -8.46 -8.45 -2.33
C ARG A 79 -9.23 -8.10 -1.06
N LYS A 80 -8.71 -8.52 0.09
CA LYS A 80 -9.26 -8.11 1.39
C LYS A 80 -8.96 -6.64 1.62
N LEU A 81 -9.99 -5.86 1.93
CA LEU A 81 -9.87 -4.45 2.28
C LEU A 81 -9.67 -4.34 3.78
N ARG A 82 -8.53 -3.78 4.20
CA ARG A 82 -8.18 -3.62 5.61
C ARG A 82 -7.62 -2.24 5.89
N THR A 83 -7.97 -1.66 7.02
CA THR A 83 -7.16 -0.57 7.60
C THR A 83 -6.11 -1.21 8.50
N VAL A 84 -4.83 -0.87 8.28
CA VAL A 84 -3.70 -1.47 9.00
C VAL A 84 -3.22 -0.49 10.04
N VAL A 85 -3.27 -0.89 11.32
CA VAL A 85 -3.11 0.02 12.45
C VAL A 85 -2.00 -0.45 13.39
N ARG A 86 -1.16 0.48 13.86
CA ARG A 86 -0.22 0.28 14.96
C ARG A 86 -0.42 1.36 16.00
N SER A 87 -0.65 0.95 17.25
CA SER A 87 -0.78 1.87 18.39
C SER A 87 -1.81 3.00 18.18
N GLY A 88 -2.89 2.72 17.44
CA GLY A 88 -3.94 3.70 17.12
C GLY A 88 -3.73 4.49 15.84
N THR A 89 -2.56 4.41 15.21
CA THR A 89 -2.23 5.12 13.96
C THR A 89 -2.30 4.19 12.76
N SER A 90 -2.92 4.63 11.67
CA SER A 90 -2.92 3.89 10.41
C SER A 90 -1.54 3.93 9.77
N LEU A 91 -1.04 2.79 9.32
CA LEU A 91 0.16 2.72 8.48
C LEU A 91 -0.07 3.36 7.12
N GLY A 92 -1.32 3.37 6.63
CA GLY A 92 -1.69 4.07 5.42
C GLY A 92 -1.55 5.58 5.60
N GLU A 93 -2.06 6.13 6.71
CA GLU A 93 -1.91 7.56 7.02
C GLU A 93 -0.43 7.97 7.14
N MET A 94 0.44 7.13 7.70
CA MET A 94 1.89 7.40 7.70
C MET A 94 2.45 7.54 6.28
N LEU A 95 2.02 6.71 5.32
CA LEU A 95 2.43 6.86 3.92
C LEU A 95 1.89 8.14 3.28
N VAL A 96 0.70 8.58 3.67
CA VAL A 96 0.14 9.86 3.21
C VAL A 96 0.94 11.05 3.74
N GLU A 97 1.31 11.02 5.03
CA GLU A 97 2.11 12.07 5.66
C GLU A 97 3.50 12.22 5.01
N GLU A 98 4.07 11.13 4.52
CA GLU A 98 5.34 11.10 3.76
C GLU A 98 5.17 11.46 2.27
N GLY A 99 3.94 11.75 1.80
CA GLY A 99 3.67 12.05 0.39
C GLY A 99 3.79 10.84 -0.55
N LEU A 100 3.77 9.62 -0.01
CA LEU A 100 3.94 8.36 -0.73
C LEU A 100 2.60 7.72 -1.12
N ALA A 101 1.51 8.18 -0.52
CA ALA A 101 0.15 7.75 -0.80
C ALA A 101 -0.82 8.94 -0.68
N ARG A 102 -2.07 8.75 -1.11
CA ARG A 102 -3.17 9.70 -0.89
C ARG A 102 -4.26 9.02 -0.08
N ARG A 103 -4.99 9.81 0.73
CA ARG A 103 -6.22 9.33 1.37
C ARG A 103 -7.21 8.90 0.30
N TRP A 104 -7.88 7.78 0.53
CA TRP A 104 -8.93 7.31 -0.38
C TRP A 104 -10.18 8.17 -0.24
N ASP A 105 -10.41 9.10 -1.19
CA ASP A 105 -11.56 10.01 -1.21
C ASP A 105 -12.40 9.96 -2.51
N GLY A 106 -11.95 9.25 -3.54
CA GLY A 106 -12.65 9.20 -4.82
C GLY A 106 -11.82 8.64 -5.99
N PRO A 107 -12.24 8.87 -7.25
CA PRO A 107 -11.53 8.41 -8.44
C PRO A 107 -10.10 8.95 -8.50
N ARG A 108 -9.19 8.11 -9.02
CA ARG A 108 -7.75 8.37 -9.06
C ARG A 108 -7.40 9.63 -9.85
N PHE A 109 -6.67 10.55 -9.22
CA PHE A 109 -5.90 11.58 -9.91
C PHE A 109 -4.56 10.97 -10.36
N GLY A 110 -4.00 11.40 -11.49
CA GLY A 110 -2.70 10.92 -11.95
C GLY A 110 -1.57 11.22 -10.95
N TRP A 111 -0.48 10.45 -11.01
CA TRP A 111 0.74 10.67 -10.22
C TRP A 111 1.85 11.36 -11.02
N CYS A 112 1.52 11.83 -12.23
CA CYS A 112 2.48 12.35 -13.20
C CYS A 112 2.68 13.86 -13.17
N ASP A 113 1.90 14.60 -12.39
CA ASP A 113 2.01 16.07 -12.27
C ASP A 113 3.01 16.53 -11.18
N GLY A 114 3.94 15.65 -10.78
CA GLY A 114 4.99 15.94 -9.78
C GLY A 114 6.40 16.14 -10.35
N GLY A 115 6.53 16.33 -11.67
CA GLY A 115 7.81 16.61 -12.32
C GLY A 115 7.98 18.09 -12.65
N GLY A 116 8.23 18.94 -11.65
CA GLY A 116 8.79 20.27 -11.89
C GLY A 116 8.28 21.39 -10.99
N SER A 117 9.06 21.73 -9.97
CA SER A 117 9.71 23.05 -9.77
C SER A 117 10.75 22.94 -8.66
#